data_AF-M2MEH1-F1
#
_entry.id   AF-M2MEH1-F1
#
_cell.length_a   1.000
_cell.length_b   1.000
_cell.length_c   1.000
_cell.angle_alpha   90.00
_cell.angle_beta   90.00
_cell.angle_gamma   90.00
#
_symmetry.space_group_name_H-M   'P 1'
#
loop_
_entity.id
_entity.type
_entity.pdbx_description
1 polymer ?
#
loop_
_entity_poly.entity_id
_entity_poly.type
_entity_poly.pdbx_seq_one_letter_code
_entity_poly.pdbx_strand_id
1 'polypeptide(L)'
;MLLSAGAVVDAPGGNNGGRTALTLACGTGRSEMAEHLISAGADVNIFPARYMGRTPLQAAAENGHLLVAMLLVQHGAKVNAPIAHYSGRSALAAAAGALYPRLDMVQFLLAQHAAVNAPISRYSGRTALQAAAWRGHDGIVERLLDAGAEVNARGSYYGGCTALLAAAENGHTSVVRTLLAAGADRLQLSGKNNLTAFQVASRKGHTDVAQTLLQPGSE
;
A
#
# COMPACT_ATOMS: atom_id res chain seq x y z
N MET A 1 25.57 12.52 -21.32
CA MET A 1 24.76 12.10 -20.14
C MET A 1 25.51 12.53 -18.89
N LEU A 2 24.88 12.94 -17.78
CA LEU A 2 25.65 13.25 -16.54
C LEU A 2 26.40 12.02 -16.01
N LEU A 3 25.89 10.80 -16.27
CA LEU A 3 26.56 9.54 -15.95
C LEU A 3 27.86 9.35 -16.74
N SER A 4 27.91 9.79 -18.00
CA SER A 4 29.15 9.79 -18.80
C SER A 4 30.16 10.86 -18.36
N ALA A 5 29.78 11.73 -17.42
CA ALA A 5 30.63 12.74 -16.80
C ALA A 5 31.06 12.35 -15.36
N GLY A 6 30.88 11.09 -14.94
CA GLY A 6 31.35 10.58 -13.65
C GLY A 6 30.36 10.70 -12.49
N ALA A 7 29.10 11.01 -12.75
CA ALA A 7 28.08 11.01 -11.70
C ALA A 7 27.86 9.58 -11.13
N VAL A 8 27.80 9.45 -9.81
CA VAL A 8 27.47 8.19 -9.13
C VAL A 8 25.98 7.89 -9.33
N VAL A 9 25.66 6.78 -10.00
CA VAL A 9 24.30 6.44 -10.44
C VAL A 9 23.29 6.33 -9.28
N ASP A 10 23.75 5.83 -8.13
CA ASP A 10 22.94 5.66 -6.92
C ASP A 10 23.15 6.77 -5.88
N ALA A 11 23.70 7.93 -6.30
CA ALA A 11 23.86 9.06 -5.40
C ALA A 11 22.48 9.45 -4.80
N PRO A 12 22.36 9.50 -3.46
CA PRO A 12 21.12 9.94 -2.84
C PRO A 12 20.92 11.44 -3.11
N GLY A 13 19.71 11.83 -3.48
CA GLY A 13 19.33 13.24 -3.58
C GLY A 13 19.44 13.97 -2.25
N GLY A 14 19.80 15.26 -2.30
CA GLY A 14 19.99 16.10 -1.12
C GLY A 14 18.72 16.22 -0.25
N ASN A 15 18.91 15.98 1.06
CA ASN A 15 18.03 16.28 2.20
C ASN A 15 16.62 15.67 2.29
N ASN A 16 16.06 15.02 1.25
CA ASN A 16 14.68 14.50 1.27
C ASN A 16 14.57 13.00 0.98
N GLY A 17 14.96 12.18 1.96
CA GLY A 17 14.56 10.76 2.00
C GLY A 17 15.34 9.83 1.07
N GLY A 18 16.61 10.15 0.76
CA GLY A 18 17.56 9.24 0.09
C GLY A 18 17.07 8.72 -1.27
N ARG A 19 16.26 9.50 -1.98
CA ARG A 19 15.77 9.13 -3.32
C ARG A 19 16.91 9.17 -4.32
N THR A 20 17.10 8.08 -5.06
CA THR A 20 18.02 8.04 -6.21
C THR A 20 17.31 8.43 -7.50
N ALA A 21 18.09 8.69 -8.55
CA ALA A 21 17.55 8.94 -9.89
C ALA A 21 16.60 7.82 -10.34
N LEU A 22 16.93 6.56 -10.05
CA LEU A 22 16.09 5.41 -10.40
C LEU A 22 14.74 5.47 -9.66
N THR A 23 14.75 5.70 -8.34
CA THR A 23 13.49 5.79 -7.58
C THR A 23 12.56 6.90 -8.09
N LEU A 24 13.11 8.04 -8.53
CA LEU A 24 12.35 9.14 -9.10
C LEU A 24 11.81 8.82 -10.48
N ALA A 25 12.63 8.25 -11.37
CA ALA A 25 12.21 7.81 -12.70
C ALA A 25 11.07 6.80 -12.59
N CYS A 26 11.18 5.84 -11.68
CA CYS A 26 10.17 4.83 -11.46
C CYS A 26 8.86 5.39 -10.87
N GLY A 27 8.96 6.27 -9.87
CA GLY A 27 7.79 6.92 -9.27
C GLY A 27 7.06 7.91 -10.19
N THR A 28 7.71 8.34 -11.28
CA THR A 28 7.12 9.25 -12.29
C THR A 28 6.77 8.54 -13.60
N GLY A 29 6.98 7.23 -13.69
CA GLY A 29 6.59 6.44 -14.86
C GLY A 29 7.51 6.57 -16.07
N ARG A 30 8.72 7.10 -15.90
CA ARG A 30 9.69 7.29 -17.00
C ARG A 30 10.42 5.99 -17.29
N SER A 31 9.77 5.07 -18.01
CA SER A 31 10.29 3.73 -18.33
C SER A 31 11.65 3.76 -19.03
N GLU A 32 11.79 4.55 -20.10
CA GLU A 32 13.06 4.68 -20.83
C GLU A 32 14.19 5.19 -19.94
N MET A 33 13.90 6.19 -19.08
CA MET A 33 14.88 6.71 -18.12
C MET A 33 15.25 5.65 -17.09
N ALA A 34 14.28 4.88 -16.59
CA ALA A 34 14.52 3.79 -15.66
C ALA A 34 15.40 2.71 -16.29
N GLU A 35 15.12 2.31 -17.53
CA GLU A 35 15.91 1.32 -18.28
C GLU A 35 17.35 1.80 -18.52
N HIS A 36 17.52 3.06 -18.91
CA HIS A 36 18.85 3.65 -19.04
C HIS A 36 19.63 3.69 -17.72
N LEU A 37 18.97 4.02 -16.61
CA LEU A 37 19.60 4.04 -15.30
C LEU A 37 20.01 2.63 -14.85
N ILE A 38 19.15 1.63 -15.04
CA ILE A 38 19.46 0.22 -14.75
C ILE A 38 20.63 -0.26 -15.61
N SER A 39 20.64 0.07 -16.90
CA SER A 39 21.73 -0.26 -17.82
C SER A 39 23.05 0.41 -17.43
N ALA A 40 22.98 1.58 -16.80
CA ALA A 40 24.13 2.29 -16.23
C ALA A 40 24.56 1.77 -14.84
N GLY A 41 23.93 0.69 -14.35
CA GLY A 41 24.31 0.03 -13.10
C GLY A 41 23.56 0.51 -11.85
N ALA A 42 22.43 1.21 -11.99
CA ALA A 42 21.61 1.60 -10.83
C ALA A 42 21.10 0.37 -10.07
N ASP A 43 21.20 0.40 -8.73
CA ASP A 43 20.69 -0.68 -7.88
C ASP A 43 19.15 -0.69 -7.85
N VAL A 44 18.56 -1.67 -8.54
CA VAL A 44 17.10 -1.92 -8.55
C VAL A 44 16.52 -2.26 -7.17
N ASN A 45 17.37 -2.69 -6.23
CA ASN A 45 17.03 -3.12 -4.89
C ASN A 45 17.51 -2.14 -3.80
N ILE A 46 17.81 -0.89 -4.19
CA ILE A 46 18.32 0.11 -3.26
C ILE A 46 17.45 0.23 -2.02
N PHE A 47 18.10 0.23 -0.86
CA PHE A 47 17.41 0.21 0.42
C PHE A 47 16.64 1.54 0.62
N PRO A 48 15.36 1.49 1.05
CA PRO A 48 14.61 2.71 1.26
C PRO A 48 15.20 3.52 2.41
N ALA A 49 15.33 4.84 2.23
CA ALA A 49 15.75 5.70 3.33
C ALA A 49 14.81 5.60 4.53
N ARG A 50 15.35 5.94 5.71
CA ARG A 50 14.68 5.76 7.00
C ARG A 50 13.29 6.43 7.08
N TYR A 51 13.13 7.60 6.45
CA TYR A 51 11.92 8.42 6.47
C TYR A 51 11.30 8.47 5.09
N MET A 52 10.06 7.96 4.96
CA MET A 52 9.31 7.95 3.68
C MET A 52 10.06 7.35 2.50
N GLY A 53 11.11 6.55 2.76
CA GLY A 53 11.88 5.89 1.72
C GLY A 53 11.03 4.86 0.98
N ARG A 54 11.39 4.67 -0.29
CA ARG A 54 10.79 3.70 -1.19
C ARG A 54 11.91 3.04 -1.99
N THR A 55 11.79 1.74 -2.22
CA THR A 55 12.53 1.11 -3.33
C THR A 55 11.95 1.60 -4.67
N PRO A 56 12.66 1.42 -5.80
CA PRO A 56 12.14 1.74 -7.12
C PRO A 56 10.77 1.09 -7.38
N LEU A 57 10.62 -0.19 -7.00
CA LEU A 57 9.36 -0.93 -7.19
C LEU A 57 8.23 -0.39 -6.30
N GLN A 58 8.52 -0.05 -5.03
CA GLN A 58 7.51 0.56 -4.15
C GLN A 58 7.06 1.93 -4.68
N ALA A 59 7.96 2.72 -5.28
CA ALA A 59 7.64 4.01 -5.88
C ALA A 59 6.78 3.87 -7.15
N ALA A 60 7.12 2.92 -8.03
CA ALA A 60 6.32 2.61 -9.22
C ALA A 60 4.91 2.10 -8.84
N ALA A 61 4.83 1.22 -7.82
CA ALA A 61 3.57 0.67 -7.31
C ALA A 61 2.66 1.75 -6.72
N GLU A 62 3.19 2.68 -5.92
CA GLU A 62 2.41 3.77 -5.30
C GLU A 62 1.72 4.67 -6.34
N ASN A 63 2.35 4.85 -7.51
CA ASN A 63 1.83 5.71 -8.58
C ASN A 63 1.13 4.92 -9.71
N GLY A 64 1.16 3.58 -9.66
CA GLY A 64 0.49 2.72 -10.64
C GLY A 64 1.21 2.61 -11.98
N HIS A 65 2.53 2.76 -12.02
CA HIS A 65 3.32 2.66 -13.25
C HIS A 65 3.64 1.19 -13.57
N LEU A 66 2.64 0.45 -14.08
CA LEU A 66 2.73 -1.00 -14.30
C LEU A 66 3.90 -1.42 -15.20
N LEU A 67 4.12 -0.73 -16.33
CA LEU A 67 5.24 -1.04 -17.23
C LEU A 67 6.60 -0.89 -16.55
N VAL A 68 6.75 0.12 -15.69
CA VAL A 68 7.97 0.30 -14.90
C VAL A 68 8.12 -0.81 -13.86
N ALA A 69 7.03 -1.22 -13.20
CA ALA A 69 7.08 -2.32 -12.23
C ALA A 69 7.47 -3.65 -12.91
N MET A 70 6.95 -3.92 -14.11
CA MET A 70 7.34 -5.08 -14.93
C MET A 70 8.83 -5.03 -15.29
N LEU A 71 9.32 -3.89 -15.79
CA LEU A 71 10.74 -3.67 -16.09
C LEU A 71 11.62 -3.94 -14.86
N LEU A 72 11.26 -3.39 -13.70
CA LEU A 72 12.01 -3.58 -12.46
C LEU A 72 12.08 -5.06 -12.04
N VAL A 73 10.95 -5.79 -12.10
CA VAL A 73 10.91 -7.22 -11.77
C VAL A 73 11.75 -8.04 -12.76
N GLN A 74 11.69 -7.72 -14.05
CA GLN A 74 12.55 -8.34 -15.08
C GLN A 74 14.04 -8.16 -14.78
N HIS A 75 14.43 -7.02 -14.20
CA HIS A 75 15.79 -6.74 -13.75
C HIS A 75 16.10 -7.19 -12.31
N GLY A 76 15.25 -8.02 -11.69
CA GLY A 76 15.53 -8.65 -10.39
C GLY A 76 15.15 -7.80 -9.18
N ALA A 77 14.22 -6.85 -9.32
CA ALA A 77 13.66 -6.14 -8.17
C ALA A 77 12.93 -7.11 -7.22
N LYS A 78 13.26 -7.04 -5.94
CA LYS A 78 12.64 -7.84 -4.88
C LYS A 78 11.23 -7.32 -4.61
N VAL A 79 10.23 -8.10 -4.97
CA VAL A 79 8.80 -7.78 -4.75
C VAL A 79 8.49 -7.54 -3.27
N ASN A 80 9.11 -8.35 -2.40
CA ASN A 80 8.98 -8.27 -0.94
C ASN A 80 10.14 -7.52 -0.27
N ALA A 81 10.64 -6.45 -0.92
CA ALA A 81 11.72 -5.66 -0.37
C ALA A 81 11.35 -5.02 0.99
N PRO A 82 12.35 -4.78 1.87
CA PRO A 82 12.15 -4.09 3.14
C PRO A 82 11.45 -2.74 2.97
N ILE A 83 10.72 -2.34 4.01
CA ILE A 83 10.02 -1.06 4.06
C ILE A 83 10.81 -0.06 4.91
N ALA A 84 10.64 1.24 4.63
CA ALA A 84 11.19 2.29 5.48
C ALA A 84 10.67 2.20 6.93
N HIS A 85 11.53 2.53 7.89
CA HIS A 85 11.19 2.48 9.32
C HIS A 85 10.02 3.41 9.69
N TYR A 86 9.99 4.61 9.11
CA TYR A 86 8.91 5.57 9.30
C TYR A 86 8.09 5.69 8.01
N SER A 87 6.80 5.34 8.07
CA SER A 87 5.85 5.45 6.96
C SER A 87 6.17 4.56 5.74
N GLY A 88 6.93 3.49 5.95
CA GLY A 88 7.16 2.45 4.95
C GLY A 88 5.91 1.66 4.61
N ARG A 89 5.82 1.21 3.35
CA ARG A 89 4.76 0.37 2.80
C ARG A 89 5.39 -0.65 1.86
N SER A 90 4.88 -1.89 1.86
CA SER A 90 5.22 -2.85 0.81
C SER A 90 4.74 -2.33 -0.55
N ALA A 91 5.27 -2.85 -1.65
CA ALA A 91 4.79 -2.48 -2.98
C ALA A 91 3.28 -2.75 -3.11
N LEU A 92 2.81 -3.88 -2.58
CA LEU A 92 1.40 -4.25 -2.58
C LEU A 92 0.54 -3.26 -1.77
N ALA A 93 0.97 -2.87 -0.57
CA ALA A 93 0.23 -1.90 0.25
C ALA A 93 0.27 -0.48 -0.36
N ALA A 94 1.36 -0.13 -1.05
CA ALA A 94 1.47 1.13 -1.77
C ALA A 94 0.48 1.19 -2.96
N ALA A 95 0.40 0.14 -3.77
CA ALA A 95 -0.55 0.04 -4.88
C ALA A 95 -2.01 0.02 -4.39
N ALA A 96 -2.30 -0.78 -3.36
CA ALA A 96 -3.65 -0.90 -2.80
C ALA A 96 -4.18 0.42 -2.22
N GLY A 97 -3.31 1.21 -1.60
CA GLY A 97 -3.61 2.50 -0.97
C GLY A 97 -3.39 3.74 -1.85
N ALA A 98 -3.15 3.55 -3.14
CA ALA A 98 -2.99 4.64 -4.11
C ALA A 98 -4.23 5.56 -4.15
N LEU A 99 -4.11 6.74 -4.75
CA LEU A 99 -5.25 7.67 -4.84
C LEU A 99 -6.36 7.15 -5.76
N TYR A 100 -5.97 6.50 -6.85
CA TYR A 100 -6.87 5.87 -7.81
C TYR A 100 -6.71 4.34 -7.74
N PRO A 101 -7.76 3.55 -8.00
CA PRO A 101 -7.65 2.10 -8.01
C PRO A 101 -6.61 1.63 -9.02
N ARG A 102 -5.62 0.85 -8.55
CA ARG A 102 -4.57 0.23 -9.37
C ARG A 102 -4.71 -1.30 -9.35
N LEU A 103 -5.86 -1.82 -9.74
CA LEU A 103 -6.17 -3.25 -9.65
C LEU A 103 -5.20 -4.10 -10.47
N ASP A 104 -4.81 -3.62 -11.65
CA ASP A 104 -3.79 -4.20 -12.52
C ASP A 104 -2.43 -4.33 -11.83
N MET A 105 -1.97 -3.28 -11.16
CA MET A 105 -0.73 -3.30 -10.37
C MET A 105 -0.82 -4.28 -9.20
N VAL A 106 -1.95 -4.30 -8.49
CA VAL A 106 -2.20 -5.24 -7.39
C VAL A 106 -2.12 -6.67 -7.92
N GLN A 107 -2.88 -7.01 -8.97
CA GLN A 107 -2.87 -8.34 -9.60
C GLN A 107 -1.48 -8.73 -10.06
N PHE A 108 -0.75 -7.83 -10.72
CA PHE A 108 0.64 -8.05 -11.12
C PHE A 108 1.53 -8.39 -9.93
N LEU A 109 1.55 -7.58 -8.89
CA LEU A 109 2.40 -7.81 -7.71
C LEU A 109 2.08 -9.16 -7.05
N LEU A 110 0.83 -9.56 -7.02
CA LEU A 110 0.39 -10.84 -6.44
C LEU A 110 0.78 -12.03 -7.31
N ALA A 111 0.72 -11.89 -8.63
CA ALA A 111 1.27 -12.88 -9.55
C ALA A 111 2.80 -13.02 -9.39
N GLN A 112 3.49 -11.96 -8.95
CA GLN A 112 4.90 -11.97 -8.58
C GLN A 112 5.16 -12.34 -7.11
N HIS A 113 4.20 -13.02 -6.46
CA HIS A 113 4.30 -13.51 -5.08
C HIS A 113 4.54 -12.43 -4.02
N ALA A 114 3.94 -11.25 -4.18
CA ALA A 114 3.89 -10.25 -3.12
C ALA A 114 3.22 -10.83 -1.87
N ALA A 115 3.85 -10.64 -0.72
CA ALA A 115 3.31 -11.04 0.57
C ALA A 115 2.06 -10.22 0.90
N VAL A 116 0.90 -10.88 0.91
CA VAL A 116 -0.41 -10.25 1.16
C VAL A 116 -0.46 -9.61 2.54
N ASN A 117 0.07 -10.31 3.54
CA ASN A 117 0.16 -9.89 4.94
C ASN A 117 1.58 -9.39 5.29
N ALA A 118 2.18 -8.61 4.39
CA ALA A 118 3.52 -8.05 4.60
C ALA A 118 3.61 -7.22 5.90
N PRO A 119 4.78 -7.18 6.56
CA PRO A 119 5.00 -6.35 7.73
C PRO A 119 4.68 -4.88 7.47
N ILE A 120 4.09 -4.23 8.48
CA ILE A 120 3.71 -2.81 8.43
C ILE A 120 4.69 -1.96 9.25
N SER A 121 4.89 -0.69 8.88
CA SER A 121 5.75 0.20 9.67
C SER A 121 5.13 0.49 11.05
N ARG A 122 5.98 0.56 12.08
CA ARG A 122 5.55 0.72 13.49
C ARG A 122 4.68 1.95 13.74
N TYR A 123 4.95 3.04 13.02
CA TYR A 123 4.33 4.33 13.31
C TYR A 123 3.02 4.52 12.53
N SER A 124 3.04 4.37 11.22
CA SER A 124 1.93 4.75 10.32
C SER A 124 1.61 3.68 9.27
N GLY A 125 2.07 2.45 9.48
CA GLY A 125 1.87 1.33 8.57
C GLY A 125 0.42 0.87 8.50
N ARG A 126 0.03 0.40 7.32
CA ARG A 126 -1.23 -0.29 7.03
C ARG A 126 -0.93 -1.53 6.22
N THR A 127 -1.68 -2.60 6.43
CA THR A 127 -1.70 -3.73 5.50
C THR A 127 -2.27 -3.28 4.15
N ALA A 128 -2.10 -4.08 3.10
CA ALA A 128 -2.71 -3.77 1.81
C ALA A 128 -4.24 -3.68 1.92
N LEU A 129 -4.87 -4.58 2.69
CA LEU A 129 -6.31 -4.59 2.90
C LEU A 129 -6.79 -3.34 3.64
N GLN A 130 -6.11 -2.94 4.73
CA GLN A 130 -6.42 -1.71 5.47
C GLN A 130 -6.26 -0.46 4.57
N ALA A 131 -5.25 -0.44 3.69
CA ALA A 131 -5.03 0.67 2.77
C ALA A 131 -6.09 0.77 1.67
N ALA A 132 -6.49 -0.36 1.07
CA ALA A 132 -7.59 -0.43 0.11
C ALA A 132 -8.94 -0.04 0.74
N ALA A 133 -9.20 -0.53 1.96
CA ALA A 133 -10.42 -0.24 2.69
C ALA A 133 -10.54 1.25 3.07
N TRP A 134 -9.43 1.89 3.45
CA TRP A 134 -9.40 3.35 3.66
C TRP A 134 -9.78 4.13 2.41
N ARG A 135 -9.39 3.65 1.22
CA ARG A 135 -9.66 4.30 -0.07
C ARG A 135 -11.01 3.97 -0.68
N GLY A 136 -11.70 2.93 -0.20
CA GLY A 136 -12.96 2.48 -0.79
C GLY A 136 -12.75 1.71 -2.10
N HIS A 137 -11.59 1.08 -2.28
CA HIS A 137 -11.27 0.35 -3.52
C HIS A 137 -11.87 -1.06 -3.50
N ASP A 138 -13.19 -1.19 -3.75
CA ASP A 138 -13.96 -2.45 -3.66
C ASP A 138 -13.27 -3.63 -4.37
N GLY A 139 -12.96 -3.51 -5.66
CA GLY A 139 -12.33 -4.60 -6.41
C GLY A 139 -10.92 -4.97 -5.92
N ILE A 140 -10.20 -4.04 -5.28
CA ILE A 140 -8.90 -4.35 -4.65
C ILE A 140 -9.12 -5.08 -3.32
N VAL A 141 -10.13 -4.69 -2.54
CA VAL A 141 -10.50 -5.35 -1.29
C VAL A 141 -10.86 -6.81 -1.55
N GLU A 142 -11.77 -7.07 -2.49
CA GLU A 142 -12.16 -8.43 -2.90
C GLU A 142 -10.95 -9.26 -3.30
N ARG A 143 -10.15 -8.75 -4.23
CA ARG A 143 -8.94 -9.45 -4.66
C ARG A 143 -8.03 -9.76 -3.46
N LEU A 144 -7.75 -8.78 -2.59
CA LEU A 144 -6.86 -8.99 -1.44
C LEU A 144 -7.38 -10.09 -0.52
N LEU A 145 -8.69 -10.13 -0.26
CA LEU A 145 -9.33 -11.20 0.52
C LEU A 145 -9.19 -12.56 -0.18
N ASP A 146 -9.37 -12.63 -1.50
CA ASP A 146 -9.21 -13.87 -2.28
C ASP A 146 -7.80 -14.48 -2.19
N ALA A 147 -6.76 -13.67 -1.92
CA ALA A 147 -5.42 -14.18 -1.67
C ALA A 147 -5.06 -14.33 -0.19
N GLY A 148 -6.04 -14.35 0.70
CA GLY A 148 -5.83 -14.62 2.11
C GLY A 148 -5.31 -13.42 2.91
N ALA A 149 -5.76 -12.20 2.58
CA ALA A 149 -5.51 -11.05 3.44
C ALA A 149 -6.15 -11.25 4.82
N GLU A 150 -5.39 -10.98 5.88
CA GLU A 150 -5.89 -11.04 7.26
C GLU A 150 -6.93 -9.94 7.52
N VAL A 151 -8.21 -10.32 7.52
CA VAL A 151 -9.34 -9.39 7.65
C VAL A 151 -9.32 -8.58 8.96
N ASN A 152 -8.91 -9.22 10.06
CA ASN A 152 -8.90 -8.66 11.41
C ASN A 152 -7.51 -8.16 11.87
N ALA A 153 -6.58 -7.97 10.92
CA ALA A 153 -5.25 -7.45 11.21
C ALA A 153 -5.33 -6.12 11.97
N ARG A 154 -4.54 -6.00 13.04
CA ARG A 154 -4.38 -4.75 13.79
C ARG A 154 -3.49 -3.80 13.00
N GLY A 155 -3.81 -2.51 13.03
CA GLY A 155 -2.96 -1.51 12.39
C GLY A 155 -1.81 -1.04 13.31
N SER A 156 -0.99 -0.12 12.81
CA SER A 156 0.12 0.50 13.55
C SER A 156 -0.32 1.42 14.70
N TYR A 157 0.62 1.80 15.58
CA TYR A 157 0.34 2.57 16.79
C TYR A 157 -0.30 3.95 16.54
N TYR A 158 0.17 4.74 15.57
CA TYR A 158 -0.33 6.10 15.33
C TYR A 158 -1.35 6.22 14.19
N GLY A 159 -1.44 5.23 13.30
CA GLY A 159 -2.23 5.32 12.07
C GLY A 159 -3.03 4.06 11.74
N GLY A 160 -3.03 3.09 12.65
CA GLY A 160 -3.65 1.79 12.45
C GLY A 160 -5.05 1.68 12.98
N CYS A 161 -5.95 1.24 12.12
CA CYS A 161 -7.23 0.66 12.49
C CYS A 161 -7.43 -0.62 11.66
N THR A 162 -8.43 -1.43 12.02
CA THR A 162 -8.81 -2.60 11.20
C THR A 162 -9.31 -2.13 9.83
N ALA A 163 -9.34 -3.02 8.84
CA ALA A 163 -9.91 -2.69 7.53
C ALA A 163 -11.36 -2.23 7.66
N LEU A 164 -12.14 -2.87 8.53
CA LEU A 164 -13.54 -2.53 8.79
C LEU A 164 -13.68 -1.11 9.35
N LEU A 165 -12.85 -0.74 10.33
CA LEU A 165 -12.82 0.61 10.88
C LEU A 165 -12.38 1.65 9.85
N ALA A 166 -11.40 1.34 9.00
CA ALA A 166 -10.94 2.25 7.95
C ALA A 166 -12.05 2.55 6.94
N ALA A 167 -12.77 1.51 6.49
CA ALA A 167 -13.91 1.65 5.58
C ALA A 167 -15.05 2.43 6.25
N ALA A 168 -15.34 2.11 7.52
CA ALA A 168 -16.41 2.75 8.26
C ALA A 168 -16.13 4.23 8.57
N GLU A 169 -14.89 4.60 8.85
CA GLU A 169 -14.46 5.98 9.07
C GLU A 169 -14.61 6.87 7.83
N ASN A 170 -14.51 6.28 6.64
CA ASN A 170 -14.56 7.00 5.38
C ASN A 170 -15.88 6.77 4.60
N GLY A 171 -16.86 6.08 5.20
CA GLY A 171 -18.20 5.95 4.62
C GLY A 171 -18.32 4.92 3.49
N HIS A 172 -17.38 3.98 3.37
CA HIS A 172 -17.34 3.01 2.26
C HIS A 172 -18.25 1.81 2.52
N THR A 173 -19.56 1.98 2.35
CA THR A 173 -20.59 0.96 2.65
C THR A 173 -20.36 -0.36 1.90
N SER A 174 -19.94 -0.30 0.63
CA SER A 174 -19.67 -1.50 -0.19
C SER A 174 -18.52 -2.34 0.42
N VAL A 175 -17.35 -1.73 0.61
CA VAL A 175 -16.22 -2.34 1.35
C VAL A 175 -16.65 -2.89 2.72
N VAL A 176 -17.47 -2.17 3.49
CA VAL A 176 -17.94 -2.65 4.80
C VAL A 176 -18.69 -3.98 4.66
N ARG A 177 -19.60 -4.11 3.69
CA ARG A 177 -20.30 -5.38 3.44
C ARG A 177 -19.34 -6.48 3.05
N THR A 178 -18.41 -6.21 2.13
CA THR A 178 -17.41 -7.19 1.69
C THR A 178 -16.55 -7.69 2.85
N LEU A 179 -16.09 -6.78 3.73
CA LEU A 179 -15.30 -7.15 4.90
C LEU A 179 -16.10 -7.95 5.93
N LEU A 180 -17.37 -7.61 6.16
CA LEU A 180 -18.25 -8.37 7.04
C LEU A 180 -18.50 -9.78 6.51
N ALA A 181 -18.77 -9.91 5.21
CA ALA A 181 -18.92 -11.21 4.55
C ALA A 181 -17.64 -12.06 4.66
N ALA A 182 -16.48 -11.42 4.69
CA ALA A 182 -15.19 -12.06 4.92
C ALA A 182 -14.83 -12.29 6.40
N GLY A 183 -15.77 -12.12 7.34
CA GLY A 183 -15.57 -12.41 8.76
C GLY A 183 -14.87 -11.30 9.56
N ALA A 184 -14.98 -10.04 9.14
CA ALA A 184 -14.50 -8.92 9.94
C ALA A 184 -15.23 -8.82 11.29
N ASP A 185 -14.48 -8.70 12.39
CA ASP A 185 -15.04 -8.53 13.72
C ASP A 185 -15.62 -7.11 13.89
N ARG A 186 -16.94 -7.04 14.04
CA ARG A 186 -17.74 -5.83 14.23
C ARG A 186 -17.43 -5.08 15.51
N LEU A 187 -17.05 -5.81 16.55
CA LEU A 187 -16.85 -5.31 17.90
C LEU A 187 -15.37 -5.01 18.17
N GLN A 188 -14.48 -5.35 17.25
CA GLN A 188 -13.05 -5.11 17.41
C GLN A 188 -12.77 -3.62 17.59
N LEU A 189 -12.24 -3.27 18.76
CA LEU A 189 -11.80 -1.92 19.08
C LEU A 189 -10.43 -1.66 18.46
N SER A 190 -10.29 -0.53 17.76
CA SER A 190 -9.01 -0.09 17.20
C SER A 190 -8.91 1.43 17.06
N GLY A 191 -7.72 1.89 16.66
CA GLY A 191 -7.40 3.31 16.56
C GLY A 191 -7.22 4.00 17.91
N LYS A 192 -6.87 5.29 17.89
CA LYS A 192 -6.52 6.06 19.10
C LYS A 192 -7.65 6.22 20.12
N ASN A 193 -8.90 6.10 19.67
CA ASN A 193 -10.08 6.35 20.50
C ASN A 193 -10.73 5.05 21.01
N ASN A 194 -10.15 3.87 20.69
CA ASN A 194 -10.71 2.56 21.04
C ASN A 194 -12.22 2.45 20.74
N LEU A 195 -12.60 2.78 19.50
CA LEU A 195 -14.00 2.75 19.05
C LEU A 195 -14.25 1.53 18.17
N THR A 196 -15.50 1.06 18.14
CA THR A 196 -15.99 0.10 17.15
C THR A 196 -16.22 0.78 15.80
N ALA A 197 -16.33 -0.02 14.73
CA ALA A 197 -16.67 0.50 13.40
C ALA A 197 -17.99 1.28 13.41
N PHE A 198 -18.98 0.81 14.18
CA PHE A 198 -20.29 1.47 14.31
C PHE A 198 -20.14 2.86 14.94
N GLN A 199 -19.46 2.95 16.09
CA GLN A 199 -19.27 4.20 16.80
C GLN A 199 -18.54 5.25 15.95
N VAL A 200 -17.54 4.82 15.17
CA VAL A 200 -16.83 5.72 14.25
C VAL A 200 -17.73 6.19 13.12
N ALA A 201 -18.48 5.29 12.47
CA ALA A 201 -19.41 5.64 11.39
C ALA A 201 -20.50 6.62 11.88
N SER A 202 -21.11 6.37 13.04
CA SER A 202 -22.10 7.25 13.64
C SER A 202 -21.54 8.64 13.95
N ARG A 203 -20.33 8.71 14.53
CA ARG A 203 -19.67 10.01 14.83
C ARG A 203 -19.34 10.80 13.57
N LYS A 204 -19.05 10.12 12.46
CA LYS A 204 -18.74 10.74 11.16
C LYS A 204 -19.99 11.06 10.32
N GLY A 205 -21.18 10.62 10.76
CA GLY A 205 -22.43 10.82 10.02
C GLY A 205 -22.62 9.86 8.85
N HIS A 206 -21.91 8.74 8.81
CA HIS A 206 -22.04 7.72 7.75
C HIS A 206 -23.19 6.77 8.07
N THR A 207 -24.42 7.25 7.88
CA THR A 207 -25.66 6.56 8.27
C THR A 207 -25.79 5.17 7.61
N ASP A 208 -25.52 5.05 6.32
CA ASP A 208 -25.64 3.76 5.60
C ASP A 208 -24.67 2.71 6.12
N VAL A 209 -23.45 3.13 6.46
CA VAL A 209 -22.46 2.26 7.12
C VAL A 209 -22.95 1.85 8.50
N ALA A 210 -23.41 2.80 9.31
CA ALA A 210 -23.90 2.52 10.66
C ALA A 210 -25.09 1.54 10.64
N GLN A 211 -26.02 1.70 9.69
CA GLN A 211 -27.13 0.76 9.48
C GLN A 211 -26.62 -0.63 9.06
N THR A 212 -25.68 -0.70 8.11
CA THR A 212 -25.08 -1.97 7.65
C THR A 212 -24.40 -2.73 8.80
N LEU A 213 -23.75 -2.01 9.72
CA LEU A 213 -23.08 -2.60 10.87
C LEU A 213 -24.05 -3.12 11.95
N LEU A 214 -25.29 -2.62 12.00
CA LEU A 214 -26.32 -3.05 12.95
C LEU A 214 -27.15 -4.25 12.45
N GLN A 215 -27.25 -4.45 11.13
CA GLN A 215 -27.97 -5.60 10.58
C GLN A 215 -27.34 -6.90 11.10
N PRO A 216 -28.08 -7.95 11.49
CA PRO A 216 -27.48 -9.23 11.85
C PRO A 216 -26.59 -9.75 10.70
N GLY A 217 -25.53 -10.51 11.01
CA GLY A 217 -24.81 -11.23 9.97
C GLY A 217 -25.80 -12.17 9.28
N SER A 218 -25.91 -12.09 7.95
CA SER A 218 -26.57 -13.14 7.18
C SER A 218 -25.71 -14.40 7.31
N GLU A 219 -26.19 -15.35 8.12
CA GLU A 219 -25.61 -16.69 8.25
C GLU A 219 -25.59 -17.43 6.91
#